data_AF-A0A523TCH8-F1
#
_entry.id   AF-A0A523TCH8-F1
#
_cell.length_a   1.000
_cell.length_b   1.000
_cell.length_c   1.000
_cell.angle_alpha   90.00
_cell.angle_beta   90.00
_cell.angle_gamma   90.00
#
_symmetry.space_group_name_H-M   'P 1'
#
loop_
_entity.id
_entity.type
_entity.pdbx_description
1 polymer ?
#
loop_
_entity_poly.entity_id
_entity_poly.type
_entity_poly.pdbx_seq_one_letter_code
_entity_poly.pdbx_strand_id
1 'polypeptide(L)' 'MKIGVVYFSGTGNTAKIGQIISSKLNELGIQANIINITPFNDRKKILDFNEYDALVFGFPVYGSV' A
#
# COMPACT_ATOMS: atom_id res chain seq x y z
N MET A 1 -17.10 -0.89 1.47
CA MET A 1 -16.01 -0.47 0.59
C MET A 1 -14.69 -0.93 1.17
N LYS A 2 -13.88 -1.62 0.38
CA LYS A 2 -12.58 -2.17 0.76
C LYS A 2 -11.48 -1.61 -0.14
N ILE A 3 -10.43 -1.06 0.45
CA ILE A 3 -9.34 -0.38 -0.25
C ILE A 3 -8.01 -1.07 0.06
N GLY A 4 -7.25 -1.40 -0.98
CA GLY A 4 -5.89 -1.91 -0.85
C GLY A 4 -4.87 -0.76 -0.95
N VAL A 5 -4.04 -0.58 0.07
CA VAL A 5 -2.95 0.41 0.07
C VAL A 5 -1.64 -0.33 -0.20
N VAL A 6 -1.24 -0.37 -1.47
CA VAL A 6 -0.05 -1.07 -1.97
C VAL A 6 1.14 -0.13 -1.93
N TYR A 7 2.25 -0.56 -1.33
CA TYR A 7 3.49 0.22 -1.37
C TYR A 7 4.77 -0.60 -1.49
N PHE A 8 5.77 0.01 -2.12
CA PHE A 8 7.18 -0.31 -1.93
C PHE A 8 7.85 0.82 -1.14
N SER A 9 8.76 0.51 -0.23
CA SER A 9 9.42 1.52 0.61
C SER A 9 10.83 1.11 1.02
N GLY A 10 11.84 1.54 0.27
CA GLY A 10 13.25 1.20 0.56
C GLY A 10 13.80 1.78 1.86
N THR A 11 13.33 2.96 2.30
CA THR A 11 13.82 3.66 3.51
C THR A 11 12.72 3.93 4.56
N GLY A 12 11.53 3.36 4.37
CA GLY A 12 10.41 3.49 5.32
C GLY A 12 9.50 4.72 5.13
N ASN A 13 9.91 5.73 4.35
CA ASN A 13 9.10 6.94 4.15
C ASN A 13 7.72 6.65 3.53
N THR A 14 7.69 5.91 2.41
CA THR A 14 6.44 5.55 1.73
C THR A 14 5.58 4.63 2.60
N ALA A 15 6.19 3.73 3.36
CA ALA A 15 5.47 2.89 4.32
C ALA A 15 4.75 3.74 5.38
N LYS A 16 5.42 4.77 5.93
CA LYS A 16 4.82 5.69 6.91
C LYS A 16 3.62 6.44 6.31
N ILE A 17 3.74 6.92 5.07
CA ILE A 17 2.63 7.59 4.37
C ILE A 17 1.46 6.61 4.15
N GLY A 18 1.74 5.40 3.66
CA GLY A 18 0.72 4.36 3.46
C GLY A 18 -0.03 4.01 4.74
N GLN A 19 0.67 3.88 5.87
CA GLN A 19 0.07 3.63 7.18
C GLN A 19 -0.84 4.78 7.63
N ILE A 20 -0.43 6.04 7.44
CA ILE A 20 -1.26 7.21 7.76
C ILE A 20 -2.55 7.22 6.92
N ILE A 21 -2.43 6.98 5.61
CA ILE A 21 -3.58 6.91 4.70
C ILE A 21 -4.53 5.79 5.13
N SER A 22 -4.02 4.58 5.36
CA SER A 22 -4.83 3.44 5.79
C SER A 22 -5.50 3.69 7.14
N SER A 23 -4.80 4.27 8.11
CA SER A 23 -5.37 4.63 9.42
C SER A 23 -6.54 5.60 9.26
N LYS A 24 -6.36 6.67 8.46
CA LYS A 24 -7.40 7.68 8.26
C LYS A 24 -8.61 7.13 7.51
N LEU A 25 -8.42 6.25 6.53
CA LEU A 25 -9.54 5.57 5.87
C LEU A 25 -10.30 4.65 6.85
N ASN A 26 -9.58 3.90 7.68
CA ASN A 26 -10.19 3.06 8.72
C ASN A 26 -10.97 3.89 9.76
N GLU A 27 -10.44 5.05 10.19
CA GLU A 27 -11.14 5.99 11.08
C GLU A 27 -12.44 6.54 10.47
N LEU A 28 -12.52 6.64 9.14
CA LEU A 28 -13.72 7.05 8.40
C LEU A 28 -14.71 5.89 8.13
N GLY A 29 -14.45 4.70 8.70
CA GLY A 29 -15.30 3.51 8.53
C GLY A 29 -15.08 2.75 7.22
N ILE A 30 -14.01 3.05 6.48
CA ILE A 30 -13.63 2.35 5.25
C ILE A 30 -12.62 1.25 5.59
N GLN A 31 -12.83 0.03 5.11
CA GLN A 31 -11.87 -1.05 5.33
C GLN A 31 -10.64 -0.86 4.44
N ALA A 32 -9.55 -0.34 5.01
CA ALA A 32 -8.29 -0.13 4.31
C ALA A 32 -7.21 -1.10 4.82
N ASN A 33 -6.62 -1.86 3.89
CA ASN A 33 -5.61 -2.88 4.16
C ASN A 33 -4.27 -2.51 3.54
N ILE A 34 -3.18 -2.66 4.31
CA ILE A 34 -1.82 -2.43 3.84
C ILE A 34 -1.31 -3.66 3.09
N ILE A 35 -0.73 -3.43 1.90
CA ILE A 35 -0.07 -4.43 1.08
C ILE A 35 1.38 -4.00 0.86
N ASN A 36 2.29 -4.53 1.69
CA ASN A 36 3.72 -4.23 1.62
C ASN A 36 4.41 -5.14 0.59
N ILE A 37 4.84 -4.57 -0.54
CA ILE A 37 5.58 -5.27 -1.60
C ILE A 37 7.09 -4.97 -1.55
N THR A 38 7.59 -4.47 -0.41
CA THR A 38 9.03 -4.20 -0.21
C THR A 38 9.86 -5.48 -0.15
N PRO A 39 9.49 -6.52 0.63
CA PRO A 39 10.26 -7.76 0.69
C PRO A 39 10.24 -8.52 -0.63
N PHE A 40 11.38 -9.05 -1.06
CA PHE A 40 11.49 -9.77 -2.33
C PHE A 40 10.54 -10.97 -2.42
N ASN A 41 10.37 -11.71 -1.32
CA ASN A 41 9.47 -12.87 -1.30
C ASN A 41 7.99 -12.48 -1.37
N ASP A 42 7.61 -11.31 -0.84
CA ASP A 42 6.22 -10.84 -0.89
C ASP A 42 5.82 -10.38 -2.29
N ARG A 43 6.77 -9.91 -3.11
CA ARG A 43 6.53 -9.58 -4.53
C ARG A 43 6.16 -10.78 -5.39
N LYS A 44 6.49 -12.01 -4.95
CA LYS A 44 6.16 -13.24 -5.68
C LYS A 44 4.76 -13.75 -5.39
N LYS A 45 4.09 -13.21 -4.36
CA LYS A 45 2.71 -13.57 -4.05
C LYS A 45 1.80 -12.96 -5.11
N ILE A 46 0.87 -13.75 -5.64
CA ILE A 46 -0.20 -13.22 -6.47
C ILE A 46 -1.10 -12.41 -5.56
N LEU A 47 -1.24 -11.12 -5.86
CA LEU A 47 -2.21 -10.25 -5.21
C LEU A 47 -3.51 -10.35 -6.01
N ASP A 48 -4.56 -10.89 -5.40
CA ASP A 48 -5.89 -10.88 -5.99
C ASP A 48 -6.52 -9.52 -5.75
N PHE A 49 -6.56 -8.66 -6.78
CA PHE A 49 -7.12 -7.32 -6.64
C PHE A 49 -8.66 -7.30 -6.70
N ASN A 50 -9.31 -8.40 -7.07
CA ASN A 50 -10.77 -8.46 -7.15
C ASN A 50 -11.44 -8.36 -5.76
N GLU A 51 -10.68 -8.54 -4.68
CA GLU A 51 -11.18 -8.39 -3.32
C GLU A 51 -11.29 -6.92 -2.85
N TYR A 52 -10.86 -5.94 -3.68
CA TYR A 52 -10.85 -4.52 -3.36
C TYR A 52 -11.71 -3.71 -4.34
N ASP A 53 -12.43 -2.73 -3.82
CA ASP A 53 -13.19 -1.76 -4.65
C ASP A 53 -12.27 -0.69 -5.24
N ALA A 54 -11.14 -0.40 -4.58
CA ALA A 54 -10.14 0.55 -5.04
C ALA A 54 -8.74 0.20 -4.53
N LEU A 55 -7.73 0.74 -5.21
CA LEU A 55 -6.32 0.61 -4.85
C LEU A 55 -5.63 1.97 -4.76
N VAL A 56 -4.74 2.11 -3.78
CA VAL A 56 -3.80 3.22 -3.65
C VAL A 56 -2.39 2.67 -3.84
N PHE A 57 -1.62 3.31 -4.72
CA PHE A 57 -0.26 2.90 -5.05
C PHE A 57 0.75 3.94 -4.55
N GLY A 58 1.70 3.50 -3.72
CA GLY A 58 2.76 4.35 -3.17
C GLY A 58 4.15 3.82 -3.50
N PHE A 59 4.98 4.65 -4.13
CA PHE A 59 6.36 4.31 -4.46
C PHE A 59 7.28 5.53 -4.26
N PRO A 60 8.49 5.34 -3.71
CA PRO A 60 9.52 6.36 -3.79
C PRO A 60 9.97 6.54 -5.24
N VAL A 61 10.26 7.78 -5.63
CA VAL A 61 10.95 8.06 -6.89
C VAL A 61 12.44 7.78 -6.67
N TYR A 62 13.00 6.84 -7.41
CA TYR A 62 14.43 6.58 -7.47
C TYR A 62 14.98 6.98 -8.83
N GLY A 63 16.12 7.67 -8.85
CA GLY A 63 16.86 7.93 -10.09
C GLY A 63 16.25 9.01 -10.99
N SER A 64 15.54 9.99 -10.42
CA SER A 64 15.27 11.23 -11.14
C SER A 64 16.59 12.00 -11.31
N VAL A 65 17.23 11.79 -12.45
CA VAL A 65 18.25 12.69 -13.00
C VAL A 65 17.58 13.86 -13.71
#